data_AF-A0A328SHP0-F1
#
_entry.id   AF-A0A328SHP0-F1
#
_cell.length_a   1.000
_cell.length_b   1.000
_cell.length_c   1.000
_cell.angle_alpha   90.00
_cell.angle_beta   90.00
_cell.angle_gamma   90.00
#
_symmetry.space_group_name_H-M   'P 1'
#
loop_
_entity.id
_entity.type
_entity.pdbx_description
1 polymer ?
#
loop_
_entity_poly.entity_id
_entity_poly.type
_entity_poly.pdbx_seq_one_letter_code
_entity_poly.pdbx_strand_id
1 'polypeptide(L)'
;MAIRKDTIGTIISIDDITDFIPDNHPCYLIEEIVNRIDFSQWEEAHYDTPGNPAYHPRVVLRPIIQGYVDGLDSGRAVARHINTDLAYMYLCGLDKPDFRTINRFYKDFPDVITKTLLEVVKFAKEKGLVKLGALGLDSTSIEANASSFNVADEKQIQAILETIKEIIRKNEEEDEQLGSDNDGNSIKIKEDSEEFEKIYKEVVEYAKKQLPDDKLKFPAKKQLKNAIKNPEKTLSKIQDRLEHLNKSTQNTINLTDPECIWRPNKKNNMTMGYNIHHIVDMDSGIILSTGVSTNPDDHKDFIPQFEHYEELYGQIPQTTALAADNGYYSEENLKLINEKEWDAYIPNKELATLFKKNKNELKPFSKYNFTFSNDFSYCTCPNNQKLTKHNTQITDKGTKTFYYADSYKT
;
A
#
# COMPACT_ATOMS: atom_id res chain seq x y z
N MET A 1 7.20 -37.22 42.19
CA MET A 1 6.74 -36.95 40.80
C MET A 1 7.30 -38.06 39.93
N ALA A 2 6.46 -38.91 39.33
CA ALA A 2 6.93 -39.96 38.43
C ALA A 2 7.13 -39.36 37.03
N ILE A 3 8.28 -39.61 36.41
CA ILE A 3 8.60 -39.13 35.06
C ILE A 3 8.00 -40.13 34.07
N ARG A 4 7.34 -39.63 33.01
CA ARG A 4 6.83 -40.48 31.92
C ARG A 4 7.99 -41.06 31.13
N LYS A 5 7.85 -42.30 30.64
CA LYS A 5 8.84 -42.93 29.77
C LYS A 5 8.96 -42.12 28.46
N ASP A 6 10.18 -41.97 27.98
CA ASP A 6 10.44 -41.44 26.64
C ASP A 6 9.91 -42.43 25.57
N THR A 7 9.05 -41.92 24.68
CA THR A 7 8.37 -42.69 23.62
C THR A 7 8.81 -42.26 22.22
N ILE A 8 9.92 -41.54 22.07
CA ILE A 8 10.51 -41.25 20.75
C ILE A 8 10.72 -42.57 19.97
N GLY A 9 10.37 -42.56 18.68
CA GLY A 9 10.43 -43.75 17.82
C GLY A 9 9.17 -44.62 17.84
N THR A 10 8.11 -44.19 18.52
CA THR A 10 6.79 -44.85 18.44
C THR A 10 6.27 -44.79 17.01
N ILE A 11 5.88 -45.94 16.48
CA ILE A 11 5.22 -46.06 15.18
C ILE A 11 3.71 -45.89 15.42
N ILE A 12 3.11 -44.96 14.70
CA ILE A 12 1.66 -44.71 14.71
C ILE A 12 1.10 -44.96 13.31
N SER A 13 -0.06 -45.61 13.24
CA SER A 13 -0.92 -45.57 12.05
C SER A 13 -1.79 -44.33 12.18
N ILE A 14 -1.84 -43.49 11.16
CA ILE A 14 -2.68 -42.29 11.14
C ILE A 14 -3.86 -42.61 10.21
N ASP A 15 -5.05 -42.74 10.79
CA ASP A 15 -6.29 -42.95 10.04
C ASP A 15 -6.87 -41.59 9.61
N ASP A 16 -6.88 -40.61 10.51
CA ASP A 16 -7.24 -39.22 10.24
C ASP A 16 -6.13 -38.28 10.77
N ILE A 17 -5.67 -37.36 9.92
CA ILE A 17 -4.66 -36.37 10.31
C ILE A 17 -5.19 -35.39 11.35
N THR A 18 -6.51 -35.19 11.40
CA THR A 18 -7.16 -34.28 12.35
C THR A 18 -7.07 -34.77 13.79
N ASP A 19 -6.86 -36.06 14.04
CA ASP A 19 -6.63 -36.62 15.38
C ASP A 19 -5.40 -36.01 16.09
N PHE A 20 -4.49 -35.40 15.32
CA PHE A 20 -3.27 -34.77 15.83
C PHE A 20 -3.34 -33.23 15.82
N ILE A 21 -4.47 -32.66 15.43
CA ILE A 21 -4.72 -31.22 15.39
C ILE A 21 -5.75 -30.90 16.47
N PRO A 22 -5.49 -29.94 17.39
CA PRO A 22 -6.48 -29.56 18.39
C PRO A 22 -7.78 -29.04 17.76
N ASP A 23 -8.94 -29.42 18.31
CA ASP A 23 -10.27 -29.01 17.78
C ASP A 23 -10.45 -27.49 17.65
N ASN A 24 -9.73 -26.70 18.47
CA ASN A 24 -9.77 -25.24 18.46
C ASN A 24 -8.68 -24.60 17.58
N HIS A 25 -7.99 -25.39 16.76
CA HIS A 25 -6.94 -24.88 15.89
C HIS A 25 -7.53 -23.99 14.77
N PRO A 26 -6.90 -22.85 14.43
CA PRO A 26 -7.41 -21.91 13.41
C PRO A 26 -7.60 -22.50 12.01
N CYS A 27 -6.92 -23.61 11.68
CA CYS A 27 -6.97 -24.23 10.36
C CYS A 27 -8.40 -24.61 9.92
N TYR A 28 -9.25 -25.03 10.85
CA TYR A 28 -10.64 -25.39 10.53
C TYR A 28 -11.46 -24.16 10.11
N LEU A 29 -11.25 -23.02 10.76
CA LEU A 29 -11.85 -21.76 10.34
C LEU A 29 -11.35 -21.34 8.96
N ILE A 30 -10.04 -21.44 8.71
CA ILE A 30 -9.43 -21.12 7.42
C ILE A 30 -10.02 -21.98 6.30
N GLU A 31 -10.16 -23.28 6.55
CA GLU A 31 -10.79 -24.19 5.60
C GLU A 31 -12.23 -23.77 5.29
N GLU A 32 -13.04 -23.51 6.33
CA GLU A 32 -14.44 -23.09 6.16
C GLU A 32 -14.55 -21.81 5.34
N ILE A 33 -13.74 -20.80 5.63
CA ILE A 33 -13.71 -19.52 4.89
C ILE A 33 -13.31 -19.75 3.43
N VAL A 34 -12.23 -20.49 3.18
CA VAL A 34 -11.72 -20.70 1.81
C VAL A 34 -12.69 -21.55 0.98
N ASN A 35 -13.47 -22.43 1.61
CA ASN A 35 -14.50 -23.21 0.93
C ASN A 35 -15.65 -22.33 0.38
N ARG A 36 -15.89 -21.16 1.00
CA ARG A 36 -16.92 -20.20 0.56
C ARG A 36 -16.50 -19.34 -0.64
N ILE A 37 -15.20 -19.26 -0.93
CA ILE A 37 -14.68 -18.49 -2.06
C ILE A 37 -14.96 -19.24 -3.37
N ASP A 38 -15.52 -18.53 -4.35
CA ASP A 38 -15.73 -19.03 -5.70
C ASP A 38 -14.43 -18.96 -6.53
N PHE A 39 -14.01 -20.12 -7.04
CA PHE A 39 -12.84 -20.29 -7.90
C PHE A 39 -13.19 -20.75 -9.32
N SER A 40 -14.47 -20.74 -9.70
CA SER A 40 -14.97 -21.18 -11.01
C SER A 40 -14.16 -20.61 -12.20
N GLN A 41 -13.89 -19.30 -12.20
CA GLN A 41 -13.07 -18.64 -13.23
C GLN A 41 -11.65 -19.22 -13.35
N TRP A 42 -11.06 -19.64 -12.23
CA TRP A 42 -9.73 -20.25 -12.22
C TRP A 42 -9.78 -21.67 -12.78
N GLU A 43 -10.77 -22.43 -12.33
CA GLU A 43 -10.98 -23.82 -12.76
C GLU A 43 -11.19 -23.86 -14.27
N GLU A 44 -11.99 -22.94 -14.83
CA GLU A 44 -12.20 -22.81 -16.27
C GLU A 44 -10.91 -22.46 -17.02
N ALA A 45 -10.11 -21.51 -16.51
CA ALA A 45 -8.86 -21.11 -17.15
C ALA A 45 -7.80 -22.24 -17.20
N HIS A 46 -7.91 -23.26 -16.34
CA HIS A 46 -6.93 -24.35 -16.23
C HIS A 46 -7.49 -25.73 -16.59
N TYR A 47 -8.78 -25.83 -16.93
CA TYR A 47 -9.49 -27.09 -17.15
C TYR A 47 -8.86 -27.97 -18.26
N ASP A 48 -8.20 -27.36 -19.25
CA ASP A 48 -7.64 -28.08 -20.41
C ASP A 48 -6.24 -27.58 -20.80
N THR A 49 -5.34 -27.46 -19.81
CA THR A 49 -3.95 -27.06 -20.05
C THR A 49 -3.03 -28.28 -20.19
N PRO A 50 -2.31 -28.47 -21.32
CA PRO A 50 -1.34 -29.55 -21.46
C PRO A 50 -0.20 -29.44 -20.42
N GLY A 51 0.09 -30.52 -19.72
CA GLY A 51 1.18 -30.58 -18.73
C GLY A 51 0.78 -31.27 -17.43
N ASN A 52 1.55 -31.04 -16.37
CA ASN A 52 1.17 -31.48 -15.04
C ASN A 52 -0.06 -30.69 -14.56
N PRO A 53 -1.07 -31.35 -13.96
CA PRO A 53 -2.22 -30.67 -13.41
C PRO A 53 -1.81 -29.56 -12.43
N ALA A 54 -2.45 -28.40 -12.56
CA ALA A 54 -2.26 -27.32 -11.61
C ALA A 54 -2.95 -27.65 -10.27
N TYR A 55 -2.38 -27.17 -9.16
CA TYR A 55 -3.02 -27.28 -7.85
C TYR A 55 -4.30 -26.45 -7.82
N HIS A 56 -5.36 -27.00 -7.22
CA HIS A 56 -6.57 -26.26 -6.97
C HIS A 56 -6.28 -25.00 -6.10
N PRO A 57 -6.85 -23.81 -6.37
CA PRO A 57 -6.58 -22.57 -5.63
C PRO A 57 -6.70 -22.70 -4.12
N ARG A 58 -7.75 -23.38 -3.65
CA ARG A 58 -7.95 -23.73 -2.22
C ARG A 58 -6.73 -24.40 -1.57
N VAL A 59 -6.05 -25.32 -2.26
CA VAL A 59 -4.84 -26.01 -1.75
C VAL A 59 -3.67 -25.04 -1.56
N VAL A 60 -3.63 -23.97 -2.34
CA VAL A 60 -2.58 -22.94 -2.27
C VAL A 60 -2.95 -21.81 -1.31
N LEU A 61 -4.21 -21.38 -1.28
CA LEU A 61 -4.67 -20.24 -0.48
C LEU A 61 -4.74 -20.54 1.02
N ARG A 62 -5.23 -21.72 1.42
CA ARG A 62 -5.33 -22.07 2.85
C ARG A 62 -3.99 -21.99 3.60
N PRO A 63 -2.88 -22.60 3.15
CA PRO A 63 -1.60 -22.50 3.85
C PRO A 63 -1.01 -21.08 3.80
N ILE A 64 -1.37 -20.26 2.80
CA ILE A 64 -1.01 -18.84 2.76
C ILE A 64 -1.66 -18.09 3.94
N ILE A 65 -2.98 -18.27 4.13
CA ILE A 65 -3.73 -17.63 5.22
C ILE A 65 -3.22 -18.11 6.58
N GLN A 66 -2.99 -19.42 6.74
CA GLN A 66 -2.39 -19.98 7.95
C GLN A 66 -0.99 -19.38 8.21
N GLY A 67 -0.19 -19.21 7.14
CA GLY A 67 1.06 -18.46 7.17
C GLY A 67 0.92 -17.08 7.80
N TYR A 68 -0.06 -16.28 7.40
CA TYR A 68 -0.30 -14.96 8.00
C TYR A 68 -0.71 -15.05 9.48
N VAL A 69 -1.54 -16.02 9.85
CA VAL A 69 -1.92 -16.28 11.26
C VAL A 69 -0.68 -16.58 12.11
N ASP A 70 0.26 -17.34 11.57
CA ASP A 70 1.50 -17.74 12.25
C ASP A 70 2.64 -16.71 12.09
N GLY A 71 2.39 -15.58 11.43
CA GLY A 71 3.38 -14.52 11.22
C GLY A 71 4.47 -14.85 10.18
N LEU A 72 4.18 -15.75 9.23
CA LEU A 72 5.06 -16.09 8.12
C LEU A 72 4.83 -15.14 6.94
N ASP A 73 5.91 -14.50 6.49
CA ASP A 73 5.90 -13.46 5.46
C ASP A 73 6.51 -13.90 4.12
N SER A 74 6.91 -15.17 3.98
CA SER A 74 7.53 -15.69 2.76
C SER A 74 6.96 -17.02 2.29
N GLY A 75 6.73 -17.15 0.98
CA GLY A 75 6.28 -18.42 0.37
C GLY A 75 7.25 -19.59 0.62
N ARG A 76 8.53 -19.31 0.89
CA ARG A 76 9.51 -20.33 1.32
C ARG A 76 9.28 -20.80 2.75
N ALA A 77 8.90 -19.91 3.66
CA ALA A 77 8.52 -20.30 5.02
C ALA A 77 7.26 -21.16 4.99
N VAL A 78 6.22 -20.71 4.28
CA VAL A 78 4.98 -21.49 4.09
C VAL A 78 5.27 -22.87 3.48
N ALA A 79 6.04 -22.94 2.40
CA ALA A 79 6.39 -24.23 1.77
C ALA A 79 7.18 -25.17 2.71
N ARG A 80 8.01 -24.65 3.63
CA ARG A 80 8.66 -25.48 4.65
C ARG A 80 7.64 -26.06 5.62
N HIS A 81 6.70 -25.24 6.11
CA HIS A 81 5.65 -25.71 7.02
C HIS A 81 4.74 -26.76 6.37
N ILE A 82 4.38 -26.60 5.09
CA ILE A 82 3.64 -27.63 4.33
C ILE A 82 4.32 -29.01 4.39
N ASN A 83 5.65 -29.07 4.51
CA ASN A 83 6.39 -30.32 4.57
C ASN A 83 6.55 -30.89 5.98
N THR A 84 6.31 -30.12 7.05
CA THR A 84 6.67 -30.52 8.42
C THR A 84 5.56 -30.36 9.44
N ASP A 85 4.57 -29.52 9.16
CA ASP A 85 3.52 -29.12 10.10
C ASP A 85 2.17 -29.77 9.71
N LEU A 86 1.54 -30.44 10.66
CA LEU A 86 0.30 -31.20 10.45
C LEU A 86 -0.88 -30.32 10.03
N ALA A 87 -0.99 -29.10 10.56
CA ALA A 87 -2.06 -28.19 10.18
C ALA A 87 -1.91 -27.75 8.73
N TYR A 88 -0.68 -27.48 8.28
CA TYR A 88 -0.41 -27.14 6.88
C TYR A 88 -0.62 -28.34 5.96
N MET A 89 -0.19 -29.54 6.37
CA MET A 89 -0.46 -30.78 5.64
C MET A 89 -1.96 -31.03 5.47
N TYR A 90 -2.75 -30.80 6.52
CA TYR A 90 -4.20 -30.87 6.49
C TYR A 90 -4.81 -29.87 5.49
N LEU A 91 -4.44 -28.59 5.59
CA LEU A 91 -4.95 -27.52 4.73
C LEU A 91 -4.63 -27.74 3.24
N CYS A 92 -3.51 -28.41 2.95
CA CYS A 92 -3.12 -28.78 1.60
C CYS A 92 -3.68 -30.13 1.15
N GLY A 93 -4.33 -30.92 2.01
CA GLY A 93 -4.72 -32.29 1.66
C GLY A 93 -3.53 -33.18 1.29
N LEU A 94 -2.39 -33.01 1.96
CA LEU A 94 -1.09 -33.66 1.71
C LEU A 94 -0.37 -33.26 0.41
N ASP A 95 -0.97 -32.41 -0.43
CA ASP A 95 -0.27 -31.78 -1.54
C ASP A 95 0.86 -30.88 -1.05
N LYS A 96 1.87 -30.69 -1.91
CA LYS A 96 3.10 -29.96 -1.57
C LYS A 96 3.42 -28.87 -2.57
N PRO A 97 2.57 -27.82 -2.67
CA PRO A 97 2.89 -26.67 -3.52
C PRO A 97 4.20 -26.04 -3.06
N ASP A 98 5.12 -25.87 -4.00
CA ASP A 98 6.42 -25.26 -3.73
C ASP A 98 6.31 -23.72 -3.62
N PHE A 99 7.38 -23.08 -3.16
CA PHE A 99 7.40 -21.63 -3.01
C PHE A 99 7.17 -20.88 -4.34
N ARG A 100 7.49 -21.50 -5.49
CA ARG A 100 7.28 -20.89 -6.82
C ARG A 100 5.80 -20.88 -7.17
N THR A 101 5.10 -21.96 -6.87
CA THR A 101 3.65 -22.09 -7.03
C THR A 101 2.93 -21.08 -6.14
N ILE A 102 3.30 -21.00 -4.86
CA ILE A 102 2.76 -20.01 -3.91
C ILE A 102 2.97 -18.59 -4.42
N ASN A 103 4.20 -18.24 -4.83
CA ASN A 103 4.51 -16.89 -5.30
C ASN A 103 3.82 -16.56 -6.64
N ARG A 104 3.66 -17.54 -7.53
CA ARG A 104 2.93 -17.38 -8.78
C ARG A 104 1.44 -17.15 -8.52
N PHE A 105 0.86 -17.83 -7.54
CA PHE A 105 -0.54 -17.66 -7.16
C PHE A 105 -0.86 -16.20 -6.78
N TYR A 106 -0.01 -15.53 -6.00
CA TYR A 106 -0.18 -14.10 -5.69
C TYR A 106 -0.16 -13.20 -6.94
N LYS A 107 0.68 -13.54 -7.92
CA LYS A 107 0.84 -12.76 -9.15
C LYS A 107 -0.34 -12.93 -10.08
N ASP A 108 -0.82 -14.15 -10.21
CA ASP A 108 -1.86 -14.50 -11.18
C ASP A 108 -3.27 -14.20 -10.61
N PHE A 109 -3.41 -14.07 -9.28
CA PHE A 109 -4.68 -13.78 -8.60
C PHE A 109 -4.54 -12.65 -7.57
N PRO A 110 -4.28 -11.41 -8.01
CA PRO A 110 -4.08 -10.29 -7.10
C PRO A 110 -5.32 -10.04 -6.20
N ASP A 111 -6.52 -10.27 -6.72
CA ASP A 111 -7.78 -10.00 -6.00
C ASP A 111 -8.15 -11.07 -4.96
N VAL A 112 -7.42 -12.19 -4.90
CA VAL A 112 -7.78 -13.31 -4.02
C VAL A 112 -7.74 -12.91 -2.55
N ILE A 113 -6.82 -12.03 -2.17
CA ILE A 113 -6.69 -11.53 -0.80
C ILE A 113 -7.89 -10.66 -0.42
N THR A 114 -8.30 -9.76 -1.31
CA THR A 114 -9.50 -8.92 -1.11
C THR A 114 -10.76 -9.79 -0.99
N LYS A 115 -10.92 -10.79 -1.87
CA LYS A 115 -12.03 -11.75 -1.79
C LYS A 115 -12.01 -12.55 -0.47
N THR A 116 -10.83 -12.95 -0.02
CA THR A 116 -10.66 -13.67 1.24
C THR A 116 -11.09 -12.80 2.43
N LEU A 117 -10.64 -11.55 2.49
CA LEU A 117 -11.05 -10.61 3.55
C LEU A 117 -12.56 -10.41 3.55
N LEU A 118 -13.16 -10.25 2.37
CA LEU A 118 -14.61 -10.09 2.22
C LEU A 118 -15.38 -11.30 2.79
N GLU A 119 -14.95 -12.53 2.50
CA GLU A 119 -15.57 -13.73 3.05
C GLU A 119 -15.38 -13.85 4.57
N VAL A 120 -14.22 -13.45 5.12
CA VAL A 120 -14.01 -13.36 6.58
C VAL A 120 -15.01 -12.39 7.22
N VAL A 121 -15.19 -11.20 6.65
CA VAL A 121 -16.11 -10.19 7.18
C VAL A 121 -17.57 -10.64 7.07
N LYS A 122 -17.97 -11.24 5.95
CA LYS A 122 -19.30 -11.85 5.78
C LYS A 122 -19.56 -12.92 6.83
N PHE A 123 -18.60 -13.83 7.03
CA PHE A 123 -18.70 -14.86 8.04
C PHE A 123 -18.85 -14.27 9.45
N ALA A 124 -18.03 -13.27 9.79
CA ALA A 124 -18.13 -12.58 11.07
C ALA A 124 -19.50 -11.90 11.27
N LYS A 125 -20.07 -11.32 10.20
CA LYS A 125 -21.42 -10.74 10.20
C LYS A 125 -22.48 -11.81 10.42
N GLU A 126 -22.42 -12.95 9.75
CA GLU A 126 -23.33 -14.09 9.95
C GLU A 126 -23.31 -14.61 11.39
N LYS A 127 -22.13 -14.62 12.03
CA LYS A 127 -21.98 -15.00 13.45
C LYS A 127 -22.36 -13.87 14.42
N GLY A 128 -22.81 -12.71 13.91
CA GLY A 128 -23.22 -11.56 14.72
C GLY A 128 -22.06 -10.88 15.45
N LEU A 129 -20.82 -11.04 15.00
CA LEU A 129 -19.65 -10.41 15.60
C LEU A 129 -19.50 -8.96 15.16
N VAL A 130 -19.83 -8.65 13.90
CA VAL A 130 -19.82 -7.29 13.36
C VAL A 130 -21.03 -6.51 13.89
N LYS A 131 -20.79 -5.37 14.56
CA LYS A 131 -21.81 -4.56 15.23
C LYS A 131 -22.17 -3.27 14.51
N LEU A 132 -21.19 -2.63 13.87
CA LEU A 132 -21.36 -1.36 13.13
C LEU A 132 -21.91 -0.21 13.99
N GLY A 133 -21.69 -0.24 15.31
CA GLY A 133 -22.07 0.88 16.18
C GLY A 133 -21.17 2.08 15.93
N ALA A 134 -19.86 1.83 15.83
CA ALA A 134 -18.87 2.83 15.42
C ALA A 134 -17.81 2.24 14.48
N LEU A 135 -17.46 2.99 13.43
CA LEU A 135 -16.38 2.66 12.50
C LEU A 135 -15.21 3.61 12.66
N GLY A 136 -14.03 3.05 12.95
CA GLY A 136 -12.78 3.80 13.05
C GLY A 136 -11.99 3.71 11.76
N LEU A 137 -11.53 4.85 11.24
CA LEU A 137 -10.58 4.95 10.14
C LEU A 137 -9.20 5.33 10.70
N ASP A 138 -8.24 4.43 10.54
CA ASP A 138 -6.84 4.66 10.87
C ASP A 138 -5.94 4.26 9.70
N SER A 139 -4.76 4.86 9.61
CA SER A 139 -3.78 4.51 8.59
C SER A 139 -2.44 4.10 9.16
N THR A 140 -1.76 3.19 8.46
CA THR A 140 -0.42 2.76 8.76
C THR A 140 0.47 2.87 7.54
N SER A 141 1.67 3.44 7.72
CA SER A 141 2.69 3.45 6.68
C SER A 141 3.37 2.09 6.60
N ILE A 142 3.39 1.50 5.41
CA ILE A 142 4.15 0.28 5.10
C ILE A 142 5.30 0.64 4.16
N GLU A 143 6.51 0.19 4.48
CA GLU A 143 7.68 0.38 3.63
C GLU A 143 7.53 -0.45 2.34
N ALA A 144 7.76 0.19 1.20
CA ALA A 144 7.79 -0.51 -0.08
C ALA A 144 9.10 -1.30 -0.19
N ASN A 145 9.10 -2.37 -0.99
CA ASN A 145 10.33 -3.06 -1.36
C ASN A 145 11.12 -2.27 -2.43
N ALA A 146 11.39 -1.00 -2.12
CA ALA A 146 11.97 -0.03 -3.02
C ALA A 146 12.94 0.87 -2.25
N SER A 147 14.20 0.90 -2.70
CA SER A 147 15.23 1.73 -2.07
C SER A 147 14.93 3.21 -2.26
N SER A 148 15.01 4.00 -1.19
CA SER A 148 14.93 5.47 -1.24
C SER A 148 16.04 6.13 -2.07
N PHE A 149 17.12 5.41 -2.35
CA PHE A 149 18.18 5.89 -3.26
C PHE A 149 17.85 5.65 -4.73
N ASN A 150 16.84 4.82 -5.05
CA ASN A 150 16.48 4.44 -6.41
C ASN A 150 15.44 5.37 -7.05
N VAL A 151 15.59 6.68 -6.82
CA VAL A 151 14.62 7.70 -7.19
C VAL A 151 15.15 8.58 -8.33
N ALA A 152 14.27 8.92 -9.27
CA ALA A 152 14.57 9.78 -10.41
C ALA A 152 13.51 10.87 -10.57
N ASP A 153 13.95 12.07 -10.94
CA ASP A 153 13.10 13.19 -11.36
C ASP A 153 12.83 13.10 -12.87
N GLU A 154 11.91 13.93 -13.35
CA GLU A 154 11.50 13.99 -14.76
C GLU A 154 12.70 14.18 -15.70
N LYS A 155 13.65 15.06 -15.35
CA LYS A 155 14.85 15.32 -16.17
C LYS A 155 15.72 14.09 -16.30
N GLN A 156 15.95 13.35 -15.21
CA GLN A 156 16.69 12.09 -15.25
C GLN A 156 15.98 11.05 -16.12
N ILE A 157 14.65 10.95 -16.02
CA ILE A 157 13.86 10.00 -16.83
C ILE A 157 13.94 10.36 -18.31
N GLN A 158 13.79 11.63 -18.67
CA GLN A 158 13.90 12.08 -20.05
C GLN A 158 15.30 11.83 -20.62
N ALA A 159 16.35 12.12 -19.85
CA ALA A 159 17.72 11.82 -20.26
C ALA A 159 17.94 10.32 -20.49
N ILE A 160 17.37 9.45 -19.65
CA ILE A 160 17.40 7.99 -19.85
C ILE A 160 16.66 7.64 -21.15
N LEU A 161 15.46 8.16 -21.39
CA LEU A 161 14.66 7.87 -22.57
C LEU A 161 15.39 8.23 -23.87
N GLU A 162 15.91 9.45 -23.97
CA GLU A 162 16.65 9.89 -25.16
C GLU A 162 17.91 9.05 -25.38
N THR A 163 18.60 8.67 -24.31
CA THR A 163 19.76 7.77 -24.40
C THR A 163 19.37 6.37 -24.88
N ILE A 164 18.25 5.82 -24.42
CA ILE A 164 17.78 4.50 -24.86
C ILE A 164 17.39 4.52 -26.34
N LYS A 165 16.71 5.58 -26.79
CA LYS A 165 16.36 5.76 -28.21
C LYS A 165 17.62 5.82 -29.08
N GLU A 166 18.66 6.51 -28.61
CA GLU A 166 19.95 6.57 -29.32
C GLU A 166 20.64 5.20 -29.36
N ILE A 167 20.56 4.39 -28.29
CA ILE A 167 21.07 3.01 -28.30
C ILE A 167 20.33 2.18 -29.36
N ILE A 168 19.00 2.26 -29.41
CA ILE A 168 18.19 1.51 -30.39
C ILE A 168 18.56 1.94 -31.82
N ARG A 169 18.62 3.24 -32.07
CA ARG A 169 18.99 3.80 -33.38
C ARG A 169 20.36 3.30 -33.87
N LYS A 170 21.35 3.27 -32.98
CA LYS A 170 22.69 2.75 -33.31
C LYS A 170 22.68 1.26 -33.61
N ASN A 171 21.94 0.47 -32.83
CA ASN A 171 21.80 -0.96 -33.09
C ASN A 171 21.13 -1.23 -34.45
N GLU A 172 20.07 -0.48 -34.79
CA GLU A 172 19.41 -0.57 -36.09
C GLU A 172 20.36 -0.21 -37.26
N GLU A 173 21.14 0.86 -37.11
CA GLU A 173 22.18 1.25 -38.09
C GLU A 173 23.27 0.19 -38.27
N GLU A 174 23.66 -0.51 -37.19
CA GLU A 174 24.61 -1.62 -37.22
C GLU A 174 24.02 -2.86 -37.92
N ASP A 175 22.76 -3.21 -37.61
CA ASP A 175 22.04 -4.33 -38.22
C ASP A 175 21.85 -4.13 -39.74
N GLU A 176 21.59 -2.90 -40.18
CA GLU A 176 21.52 -2.55 -41.61
C GLU A 176 22.86 -2.72 -42.35
N GLN A 177 23.98 -2.50 -41.67
CA GLN A 177 25.33 -2.58 -42.26
C GLN A 177 25.90 -3.99 -42.26
N LEU A 178 25.59 -4.80 -41.24
CA LEU A 178 26.20 -6.11 -41.00
C LEU A 178 25.27 -7.29 -41.34
N GLY A 179 23.97 -7.01 -41.53
CA GLY A 179 22.94 -8.01 -41.78
C GLY A 179 22.33 -8.56 -40.49
N SER A 180 21.01 -8.79 -40.48
CA SER A 180 20.30 -9.32 -39.33
C SER A 180 20.66 -10.79 -39.08
N ASP A 181 21.54 -11.09 -38.14
CA ASP A 181 21.65 -12.44 -37.59
C ASP A 181 20.35 -12.72 -36.79
N ASN A 182 19.51 -13.53 -37.41
CA ASN A 182 18.06 -13.62 -37.20
C ASN A 182 17.67 -14.50 -35.99
N ASP A 183 18.28 -14.29 -34.83
CA ASP A 183 18.08 -15.15 -33.65
C ASP A 183 17.21 -14.53 -32.54
N GLY A 184 16.66 -13.31 -32.73
CA GLY A 184 15.65 -12.72 -31.83
C GLY A 184 16.05 -12.64 -30.35
N ASN A 185 17.33 -12.82 -30.05
CA ASN A 185 17.92 -12.74 -28.72
C ASN A 185 19.02 -11.71 -28.82
N SER A 186 18.78 -10.56 -28.19
CA SER A 186 19.76 -9.50 -27.97
C SER A 186 21.16 -10.06 -27.74
N ILE A 187 22.14 -9.52 -28.47
CA ILE A 187 23.56 -9.81 -28.31
C ILE A 187 23.86 -9.82 -26.81
N LYS A 188 24.13 -11.01 -26.25
CA LYS A 188 24.54 -11.15 -24.85
C LYS A 188 25.99 -10.72 -24.73
N ILE A 189 26.24 -9.43 -24.90
CA ILE A 189 27.49 -8.83 -24.46
C ILE A 189 27.59 -9.16 -22.97
N LYS A 190 28.57 -9.99 -22.60
CA LYS A 190 28.83 -10.31 -21.19
C LYS A 190 29.17 -9.00 -20.50
N GLU A 191 28.58 -8.74 -19.34
CA GLU A 191 28.80 -7.48 -18.60
C GLU A 191 30.27 -7.19 -18.30
N ASP A 192 31.10 -8.23 -18.26
CA ASP A 192 32.53 -8.14 -17.94
C ASP A 192 33.43 -8.01 -19.19
N SER A 193 32.87 -7.81 -20.40
CA SER A 193 33.67 -7.60 -21.60
C SER A 193 34.20 -6.16 -21.68
N GLU A 194 35.40 -5.99 -22.25
CA GLU A 194 35.97 -4.66 -22.52
C GLU A 194 35.07 -3.82 -23.44
N GLU A 195 34.37 -4.49 -24.36
CA GLU A 195 33.38 -3.91 -25.26
C GLU A 195 32.17 -3.34 -24.51
N PHE A 196 31.63 -4.07 -23.54
CA PHE A 196 30.53 -3.58 -22.69
C PHE A 196 30.93 -2.32 -21.94
N GLU A 197 32.12 -2.31 -21.35
CA GLU A 197 32.62 -1.17 -20.58
C GLU A 197 32.84 0.07 -21.46
N LYS A 198 33.27 -0.13 -22.72
CA LYS A 198 33.40 0.96 -23.70
C LYS A 198 32.04 1.54 -24.05
N ILE A 199 31.08 0.69 -24.46
CA ILE A 199 29.71 1.12 -24.81
C ILE A 199 29.05 1.82 -23.61
N TYR A 200 29.19 1.26 -22.41
CA TYR A 200 28.62 1.84 -21.20
C TYR A 200 29.18 3.22 -20.88
N LYS A 201 30.49 3.46 -21.06
CA LYS A 201 31.08 4.80 -20.90
C LYS A 201 30.51 5.79 -21.92
N GLU A 202 30.41 5.42 -23.18
CA GLU A 202 29.84 6.28 -24.23
C GLU A 202 28.37 6.63 -23.95
N VAL A 203 27.58 5.63 -23.54
CA VAL A 203 26.17 5.78 -23.16
C VAL A 203 26.01 6.72 -21.97
N VAL A 204 26.84 6.57 -20.92
CA VAL A 204 26.79 7.43 -19.74
C VAL A 204 27.19 8.87 -20.08
N GLU A 205 28.22 9.06 -20.91
CA GLU A 205 28.62 10.41 -21.36
C GLU A 205 27.55 11.06 -22.24
N TYR A 206 26.88 10.29 -23.10
CA TYR A 206 25.73 10.80 -23.87
C TYR A 206 24.60 11.22 -22.93
N ALA A 207 24.23 10.39 -21.95
CA ALA A 207 23.17 10.69 -21.00
C ALA A 207 23.47 11.93 -20.13
N LYS A 208 24.72 12.15 -19.74
CA LYS A 208 25.14 13.35 -18.99
C LYS A 208 24.89 14.62 -19.79
N LYS A 209 25.23 14.63 -21.09
CA LYS A 209 25.00 15.77 -21.99
C LYS A 209 23.53 16.18 -22.12
N GLN A 210 22.60 15.25 -21.87
CA GLN A 210 21.15 15.53 -21.85
C GLN A 210 20.70 16.22 -20.54
N LEU A 211 21.56 16.32 -19.53
CA LEU A 211 21.26 16.91 -18.24
C LEU A 211 21.95 18.27 -18.08
N PRO A 212 21.25 19.30 -17.54
CA PRO A 212 21.81 20.63 -17.40
C PRO A 212 22.96 20.73 -16.35
N ASP A 213 23.02 19.80 -15.39
CA ASP A 213 24.00 19.82 -14.30
C ASP A 213 25.07 18.71 -14.41
N ASP A 214 25.09 17.93 -15.51
CA ASP A 214 25.95 16.73 -15.72
C ASP A 214 25.89 15.65 -14.62
N LYS A 215 24.99 15.79 -13.64
CA LYS A 215 24.84 14.88 -12.50
C LYS A 215 23.86 13.77 -12.82
N LEU A 216 24.33 12.75 -13.52
CA LEU A 216 23.60 11.50 -13.70
C LEU A 216 23.65 10.66 -12.40
N LYS A 217 22.49 10.43 -11.78
CA LYS A 217 22.38 9.70 -10.51
C LYS A 217 22.62 8.19 -10.73
N PHE A 218 23.03 7.49 -9.66
CA PHE A 218 23.24 6.02 -9.68
C PHE A 218 22.04 5.21 -10.23
N PRO A 219 20.77 5.55 -9.90
CA PRO A 219 19.60 4.84 -10.43
C PRO A 219 19.50 4.91 -11.95
N ALA A 220 19.78 6.09 -12.53
CA ALA A 220 19.76 6.30 -13.96
C ALA A 220 20.84 5.45 -14.65
N LYS A 221 22.06 5.45 -14.11
CA LYS A 221 23.16 4.57 -14.58
C LYS A 221 22.76 3.09 -14.60
N LYS A 222 22.06 2.63 -13.56
CA LYS A 222 21.54 1.26 -13.48
C LYS A 222 20.55 0.94 -14.62
N GLN A 223 19.68 1.89 -14.99
CA GLN A 223 18.77 1.70 -16.12
C GLN A 223 19.51 1.68 -17.46
N LEU A 224 20.50 2.55 -17.65
CA LEU A 224 21.34 2.55 -18.86
C LEU A 224 22.10 1.23 -19.01
N LYS A 225 22.62 0.66 -17.92
CA LYS A 225 23.23 -0.67 -17.92
C LYS A 225 22.25 -1.76 -18.41
N ASN A 226 20.99 -1.69 -17.98
CA ASN A 226 19.94 -2.62 -18.43
C ASN A 226 19.55 -2.39 -19.89
N ALA A 227 19.54 -1.13 -20.34
CA ALA A 227 19.21 -0.76 -21.71
C ALA A 227 20.21 -1.31 -22.72
N ILE A 228 21.50 -1.34 -22.40
CA ILE A 228 22.52 -1.95 -23.28
C ILE A 228 22.21 -3.43 -23.53
N LYS A 229 21.62 -4.14 -22.55
CA LYS A 229 21.27 -5.56 -22.68
C LYS A 229 19.94 -5.80 -23.38
N ASN A 230 18.94 -4.99 -23.04
CA ASN A 230 17.56 -5.16 -23.51
C ASN A 230 16.93 -3.78 -23.68
N PRO A 231 17.24 -3.09 -24.79
CA PRO A 231 16.88 -1.69 -24.96
C PRO A 231 15.37 -1.51 -25.07
N GLU A 232 14.66 -2.30 -25.88
CA GLU A 232 13.21 -2.21 -26.07
C GLU A 232 12.43 -2.42 -24.75
N LYS A 233 12.77 -3.48 -24.01
CA LYS A 233 12.15 -3.78 -22.71
C LYS A 233 12.42 -2.68 -21.68
N THR A 234 13.58 -2.05 -21.75
CA THR A 234 13.93 -0.94 -20.85
C THR A 234 13.20 0.33 -21.28
N LEU A 235 13.06 0.59 -22.58
CA LEU A 235 12.33 1.72 -23.13
C LEU A 235 10.88 1.72 -22.65
N SER A 236 10.15 0.62 -22.87
CA SER A 236 8.75 0.46 -22.44
C SER A 236 8.62 0.74 -20.94
N LYS A 237 9.47 0.13 -20.10
CA LYS A 237 9.45 0.36 -18.65
C LYS A 237 9.69 1.82 -18.23
N ILE A 238 10.55 2.54 -18.95
CA ILE A 238 10.85 3.94 -18.61
C ILE A 238 9.74 4.87 -19.14
N GLN A 239 9.08 4.52 -20.25
CA GLN A 239 7.90 5.23 -20.74
C GLN A 239 6.73 5.11 -19.75
N ASP A 240 6.43 3.90 -19.27
CA ASP A 240 5.38 3.68 -18.26
C ASP A 240 5.63 4.53 -16.99
N ARG A 241 6.90 4.63 -16.59
CA ARG A 241 7.34 5.45 -15.46
C ARG A 241 7.16 6.94 -15.70
N LEU A 242 7.48 7.44 -16.89
CA LEU A 242 7.24 8.84 -17.23
C LEU A 242 5.74 9.15 -17.25
N GLU A 243 4.94 8.26 -17.81
CA GLU A 243 3.48 8.41 -17.82
C GLU A 243 2.92 8.45 -16.39
N HIS A 244 3.38 7.56 -15.52
CA HIS A 244 3.01 7.55 -14.11
C HIS A 244 3.42 8.85 -13.40
N LEU A 245 4.66 9.32 -13.61
CA LEU A 245 5.13 10.58 -13.04
C LEU A 245 4.22 11.76 -13.46
N ASN A 246 3.88 11.84 -14.75
CA ASN A 246 3.03 12.90 -15.31
C ASN A 246 1.59 12.89 -14.78
N LYS A 247 1.06 11.70 -14.46
CA LYS A 247 -0.26 11.53 -13.85
C LYS A 247 -0.23 11.80 -12.33
N SER A 248 0.92 11.62 -11.71
CA SER A 248 1.09 11.80 -10.27
C SER A 248 1.31 13.27 -9.89
N THR A 249 1.04 13.62 -8.63
CA THR A 249 1.45 14.91 -8.07
C THR A 249 2.89 14.91 -7.55
N GLN A 250 3.68 13.89 -7.88
CA GLN A 250 5.04 13.72 -7.37
C GLN A 250 6.06 14.41 -8.27
N ASN A 251 7.12 14.96 -7.67
CA ASN A 251 8.25 15.53 -8.43
C ASN A 251 9.30 14.47 -8.82
N THR A 252 9.22 13.29 -8.20
CA THR A 252 10.16 12.19 -8.37
C THR A 252 9.45 10.87 -8.22
N ILE A 253 9.92 9.83 -8.90
CA ILE A 253 9.40 8.45 -8.75
C ILE A 253 10.53 7.47 -8.44
N ASN A 254 10.18 6.33 -7.85
CA ASN A 254 11.11 5.22 -7.73
C ASN A 254 11.21 4.44 -9.05
N LEU A 255 12.42 4.06 -9.44
CA LEU A 255 12.66 3.24 -10.63
C LEU A 255 12.52 1.73 -10.37
N THR A 256 12.18 1.30 -9.15
CA THR A 256 11.77 -0.09 -8.85
C THR A 256 10.26 -0.15 -8.79
N ASP A 257 9.67 0.76 -8.04
CA ASP A 257 8.24 0.79 -7.71
C ASP A 257 7.67 2.21 -7.91
N PRO A 258 7.14 2.54 -9.09
CA PRO A 258 6.76 3.92 -9.42
C PRO A 258 5.60 4.48 -8.59
N GLU A 259 4.78 3.60 -8.01
CA GLU A 259 3.57 3.97 -7.26
C GLU A 259 3.88 4.36 -5.81
N CYS A 260 5.00 3.87 -5.25
CA CYS A 260 5.37 4.21 -3.88
C CYS A 260 5.73 5.69 -3.71
N ILE A 261 5.47 6.22 -2.52
CA ILE A 261 5.66 7.62 -2.16
C ILE A 261 6.64 7.78 -1.01
N TRP A 262 7.20 8.99 -0.86
CA TRP A 262 8.01 9.35 0.30
C TRP A 262 7.15 9.42 1.56
N ARG A 263 7.46 8.61 2.57
CA ARG A 263 6.79 8.59 3.87
C ARG A 263 7.78 8.40 5.03
N PRO A 264 7.49 8.94 6.21
CA PRO A 264 8.25 8.62 7.40
C PRO A 264 7.95 7.18 7.83
N ASN A 265 8.97 6.41 8.16
CA ASN A 265 8.80 5.13 8.82
C ASN A 265 8.56 5.30 10.34
N LYS A 266 8.38 4.20 11.07
CA LYS A 266 8.16 4.20 12.54
C LYS A 266 9.28 4.90 13.34
N LYS A 267 10.47 5.10 12.75
CA LYS A 267 11.61 5.82 13.35
C LYS A 267 11.71 7.28 12.87
N ASN A 268 10.69 7.80 12.19
CA ASN A 268 10.66 9.12 11.56
C ASN A 268 11.71 9.36 10.47
N ASN A 269 12.29 8.30 9.88
CA ASN A 269 13.16 8.43 8.72
C ASN A 269 12.31 8.42 7.44
N MET A 270 12.63 9.29 6.48
CA MET A 270 11.96 9.29 5.18
C MET A 270 12.39 8.07 4.35
N THR A 271 11.43 7.25 3.99
CA THR A 271 11.58 6.03 3.17
C THR A 271 10.54 6.04 2.06
N MET A 272 10.62 5.07 1.15
CA MET A 272 9.56 4.84 0.17
C MET A 272 8.53 3.88 0.76
N GLY A 273 7.25 4.13 0.54
CA GLY A 273 6.19 3.32 1.09
C GLY A 273 4.81 3.69 0.59
N TYR A 274 3.82 3.07 1.22
CA TYR A 274 2.40 3.25 0.98
C TYR A 274 1.69 3.58 2.27
N ASN A 275 0.58 4.29 2.17
CA ASN A 275 -0.34 4.41 3.28
C ASN A 275 -1.43 3.36 3.14
N ILE A 276 -1.60 2.52 4.15
CA ILE A 276 -2.69 1.56 4.18
C ILE A 276 -3.70 2.05 5.20
N HIS A 277 -4.93 2.25 4.75
CA HIS A 277 -6.04 2.69 5.56
C HIS A 277 -6.89 1.49 5.93
N HIS A 278 -7.33 1.42 7.18
CA HIS A 278 -8.18 0.37 7.72
C HIS A 278 -9.45 1.00 8.28
N ILE A 279 -10.60 0.46 7.85
CA ILE A 279 -11.87 0.70 8.51
C ILE A 279 -12.13 -0.46 9.46
N VAL A 280 -12.28 -0.15 10.74
CA VAL A 280 -12.42 -1.11 11.83
C VAL A 280 -13.76 -0.91 12.51
N ASP A 281 -14.49 -2.00 12.75
CA ASP A 281 -15.63 -2.01 13.65
C ASP A 281 -15.12 -1.85 15.09
N MET A 282 -15.29 -0.67 15.68
CA MET A 282 -14.70 -0.33 16.97
C MET A 282 -15.25 -1.18 18.13
N ASP A 283 -16.46 -1.72 17.97
CA ASP A 283 -17.10 -2.57 18.98
C ASP A 283 -16.50 -3.98 19.04
N SER A 284 -16.09 -4.52 17.89
CA SER A 284 -15.59 -5.89 17.75
C SER A 284 -14.08 -5.99 17.50
N GLY A 285 -13.45 -4.90 17.05
CA GLY A 285 -12.05 -4.86 16.62
C GLY A 285 -11.80 -5.47 15.25
N ILE A 286 -12.85 -5.82 14.50
CA ILE A 286 -12.72 -6.47 13.19
C ILE A 286 -12.40 -5.42 12.13
N ILE A 287 -11.34 -5.67 11.35
CA ILE A 287 -11.04 -4.89 10.14
C ILE A 287 -12.06 -5.26 9.07
N LEU A 288 -12.87 -4.29 8.65
CA LEU A 288 -13.94 -4.48 7.66
C LEU A 288 -13.46 -4.19 6.24
N SER A 289 -12.64 -3.16 6.07
CA SER A 289 -12.13 -2.75 4.76
C SER A 289 -10.70 -2.24 4.88
N THR A 290 -9.93 -2.42 3.82
CA THR A 290 -8.55 -1.94 3.72
C THR A 290 -8.32 -1.33 2.35
N GLY A 291 -7.81 -0.10 2.30
CA GLY A 291 -7.42 0.54 1.05
C GLY A 291 -5.99 1.03 1.08
N VAL A 292 -5.36 1.06 -0.09
CA VAL A 292 -4.00 1.56 -0.27
C VAL A 292 -4.08 2.95 -0.90
N SER A 293 -3.40 3.91 -0.30
CA SER A 293 -3.29 5.28 -0.79
C SER A 293 -1.82 5.63 -1.09
N THR A 294 -1.68 6.36 -2.18
CA THR A 294 -0.44 7.03 -2.61
C THR A 294 -0.56 8.55 -2.48
N ASN A 295 -1.56 9.04 -1.73
CA ASN A 295 -1.65 10.45 -1.38
C ASN A 295 -0.58 10.80 -0.33
N PRO A 296 0.13 11.93 -0.49
CA PRO A 296 1.09 12.38 0.52
C PRO A 296 0.48 12.78 1.86
N ASP A 297 -0.84 13.02 1.88
CA ASP A 297 -1.60 13.53 3.03
C ASP A 297 -2.95 12.81 3.12
N ASP A 298 -3.28 12.38 4.33
CA ASP A 298 -4.46 11.57 4.65
C ASP A 298 -5.76 12.39 4.52
N HIS A 299 -5.67 13.72 4.44
CA HIS A 299 -6.81 14.62 4.22
C HIS A 299 -7.67 14.24 3.01
N LYS A 300 -7.08 13.59 2.01
CA LYS A 300 -7.78 13.17 0.78
C LYS A 300 -8.31 11.74 0.84
N ASP A 301 -7.99 10.99 1.89
CA ASP A 301 -8.26 9.56 1.97
C ASP A 301 -9.47 9.22 2.83
N PHE A 302 -10.10 10.18 3.53
CA PHE A 302 -11.32 9.85 4.30
C PHE A 302 -12.44 9.33 3.37
N ILE A 303 -12.76 10.11 2.33
CA ILE A 303 -13.87 9.84 1.43
C ILE A 303 -13.64 8.55 0.63
N PRO A 304 -12.50 8.37 -0.09
CA PRO A 304 -12.28 7.17 -0.89
C PRO A 304 -12.35 5.87 -0.08
N GLN A 305 -11.94 5.90 1.20
CA GLN A 305 -11.92 4.70 2.03
C GLN A 305 -13.34 4.29 2.45
N PHE A 306 -14.19 5.25 2.80
CA PHE A 306 -15.60 4.95 3.10
C PHE A 306 -16.41 4.64 1.83
N GLU A 307 -16.11 5.25 0.69
CA GLU A 307 -16.68 4.84 -0.59
C GLU A 307 -16.29 3.40 -0.96
N HIS A 308 -15.02 3.04 -0.78
CA HIS A 308 -14.57 1.66 -0.96
C HIS A 308 -15.30 0.67 -0.02
N TYR A 309 -15.55 1.07 1.24
CA TYR A 309 -16.40 0.28 2.13
C TYR A 309 -17.83 0.14 1.59
N GLU A 310 -18.43 1.22 1.09
CA GLU A 310 -19.78 1.20 0.52
C GLU A 310 -19.88 0.33 -0.75
N GLU A 311 -18.82 0.28 -1.57
CA GLU A 311 -18.73 -0.61 -2.73
C GLU A 311 -18.74 -2.09 -2.31
N LEU A 312 -18.07 -2.44 -1.21
CA LEU A 312 -17.97 -3.81 -0.72
C LEU A 312 -19.25 -4.27 0.01
N TYR A 313 -19.87 -3.40 0.80
CA TYR A 313 -20.91 -3.79 1.76
C TYR A 313 -22.25 -3.07 1.58
N GLY A 314 -22.32 -2.07 0.70
CA GLY A 314 -23.45 -1.16 0.57
C GLY A 314 -23.40 0.00 1.56
N GLN A 315 -24.48 0.79 1.61
CA GLN A 315 -24.54 2.01 2.39
C GLN A 315 -24.28 1.80 3.88
N ILE A 316 -23.57 2.76 4.48
CA ILE A 316 -23.34 2.79 5.93
C ILE A 316 -24.66 3.12 6.64
N PRO A 317 -25.06 2.38 7.67
CA PRO A 317 -26.26 2.72 8.44
C PRO A 317 -26.15 4.11 9.07
N GLN A 318 -27.23 4.89 9.04
CA GLN A 318 -27.27 6.24 9.63
C GLN A 318 -27.09 6.26 11.16
N THR A 319 -27.21 5.10 11.81
CA THR A 319 -26.94 4.93 13.25
C THR A 319 -25.47 4.70 13.58
N THR A 320 -24.61 4.54 12.57
CA THR A 320 -23.20 4.22 12.72
C THR A 320 -22.38 5.50 12.87
N ALA A 321 -21.71 5.65 14.00
CA ALA A 321 -20.77 6.74 14.20
C ALA A 321 -19.47 6.48 13.41
N LEU A 322 -18.91 7.49 12.75
CA LEU A 322 -17.62 7.42 12.08
C LEU A 322 -16.57 8.15 12.92
N ALA A 323 -15.41 7.56 13.13
CA ALA A 323 -14.30 8.18 13.83
C ALA A 323 -13.05 8.12 12.96
N ALA A 324 -12.30 9.22 12.90
CA ALA A 324 -11.02 9.24 12.22
C ALA A 324 -10.04 10.18 12.92
N ASP A 325 -8.76 9.94 12.71
CA ASP A 325 -7.69 10.73 13.30
C ASP A 325 -7.65 12.16 12.71
N ASN A 326 -6.97 13.08 13.38
CA ASN A 326 -6.85 14.48 12.91
C ASN A 326 -6.19 14.61 11.52
N GLY A 327 -5.46 13.59 11.07
CA GLY A 327 -4.95 13.52 9.69
C GLY A 327 -6.05 13.59 8.63
N TYR A 328 -7.30 13.25 8.97
CA TYR A 328 -8.43 13.28 8.05
C TYR A 328 -9.26 14.57 8.14
N TYR A 329 -8.88 15.53 8.99
CA TYR A 329 -9.63 16.78 9.16
C TYR A 329 -9.40 17.74 7.98
N SER A 330 -10.37 17.88 7.07
CA SER A 330 -10.33 18.84 5.95
C SER A 330 -11.70 19.46 5.69
N GLU A 331 -11.76 20.65 5.07
CA GLU A 331 -13.02 21.31 4.74
C GLU A 331 -13.83 20.46 3.74
N GLU A 332 -13.15 19.85 2.78
CA GLU A 332 -13.72 18.95 1.77
C GLU A 332 -14.39 17.73 2.42
N ASN A 333 -13.71 17.07 3.38
CA ASN A 333 -14.29 15.92 4.08
C ASN A 333 -15.50 16.35 4.91
N LEU A 334 -15.43 17.47 5.62
CA LEU A 334 -16.54 17.96 6.45
C LEU A 334 -17.79 18.32 5.63
N LYS A 335 -17.61 18.89 4.44
CA LYS A 335 -18.73 19.14 3.52
C LYS A 335 -19.41 17.85 3.09
N LEU A 336 -18.64 16.85 2.65
CA LEU A 336 -19.22 15.59 2.20
C LEU A 336 -19.89 14.82 3.34
N ILE A 337 -19.27 14.79 4.52
CA ILE A 337 -19.86 14.20 5.74
C ILE A 337 -21.24 14.80 5.98
N ASN A 338 -21.36 16.13 5.89
CA ASN A 338 -22.63 16.83 6.07
C ASN A 338 -23.62 16.54 4.93
N GLU A 339 -23.17 16.43 3.67
CA GLU A 339 -24.01 16.09 2.51
C GLU A 339 -24.55 14.65 2.57
N LYS A 340 -23.74 13.70 3.05
CA LYS A 340 -24.14 12.29 3.25
C LYS A 340 -24.88 12.05 4.58
N GLU A 341 -25.04 13.09 5.39
CA GLU A 341 -25.65 13.05 6.73
C GLU A 341 -24.94 12.06 7.69
N TRP A 342 -23.64 11.84 7.51
CA TRP A 342 -22.86 10.94 8.35
C TRP A 342 -22.58 11.54 9.74
N ASP A 343 -22.76 10.73 10.80
CA ASP A 343 -22.37 11.11 12.17
C ASP A 343 -20.87 10.89 12.39
N ALA A 344 -20.04 11.83 11.94
CA ALA A 344 -18.58 11.70 11.97
C ALA A 344 -17.89 12.59 13.03
N TYR A 345 -16.91 12.00 13.72
CA TYR A 345 -16.10 12.60 14.76
C TYR A 345 -14.63 12.63 14.32
N ILE A 346 -14.19 13.79 13.84
CA ILE A 346 -12.79 14.01 13.43
C ILE A 346 -12.23 15.21 14.21
N PRO A 347 -11.26 15.01 15.11
CA PRO A 347 -10.70 16.11 15.87
C PRO A 347 -9.89 17.00 14.94
N ASN A 348 -10.04 18.31 15.08
CA ASN A 348 -9.11 19.24 14.46
C ASN A 348 -7.74 19.18 15.17
N LYS A 349 -6.73 19.86 14.61
CA LYS A 349 -5.34 19.85 15.12
C LYS A 349 -5.20 20.23 16.59
N GLU A 350 -6.19 20.94 17.09
CA GLU A 350 -6.19 21.71 18.31
C GLU A 350 -6.78 20.84 19.42
N LEU A 351 -7.94 20.24 19.13
CA LEU A 351 -8.52 19.13 19.88
C LEU A 351 -7.54 17.95 19.96
N ALA A 352 -6.91 17.55 18.85
CA ALA A 352 -5.91 16.48 18.88
C ALA A 352 -4.70 16.83 19.76
N THR A 353 -4.26 18.10 19.75
CA THR A 353 -3.18 18.56 20.64
C THR A 353 -3.61 18.55 22.10
N LEU A 354 -4.88 18.91 22.38
CA LEU A 354 -5.47 18.89 23.72
C LEU A 354 -5.54 17.45 24.26
N PHE A 355 -6.07 16.50 23.47
CA PHE A 355 -6.18 15.09 23.87
C PHE A 355 -4.82 14.42 24.05
N LYS A 356 -3.79 14.79 23.26
CA LYS A 356 -2.42 14.28 23.44
C LYS A 356 -1.74 14.84 24.70
N LYS A 357 -2.16 16.02 25.17
CA LYS A 357 -1.60 16.68 26.37
C LYS A 357 -2.53 16.50 27.57
N ASN A 358 -2.45 15.35 28.22
CA ASN A 358 -2.85 15.24 29.63
C ASN A 358 -1.91 16.00 30.60
N LYS A 359 -1.00 16.85 30.11
CA LYS A 359 -0.07 17.67 30.90
C LYS A 359 0.31 18.95 30.13
N ASN A 360 -0.17 20.09 30.63
CA ASN A 360 0.25 21.48 30.43
C ASN A 360 -0.92 22.35 29.95
N GLU A 361 -1.34 23.23 30.87
CA GLU A 361 -2.28 24.33 30.69
C GLU A 361 -2.22 24.92 29.27
N LEU A 362 -3.37 24.99 28.61
CA LEU A 362 -3.55 25.78 27.40
C LEU A 362 -2.87 27.14 27.61
N LYS A 363 -2.01 27.59 26.67
CA LYS A 363 -1.43 28.93 26.73
C LYS A 363 -2.57 29.93 26.95
N PRO A 364 -2.46 30.87 27.91
CA PRO A 364 -3.58 31.71 28.35
C PRO A 364 -4.31 32.37 27.18
N PHE A 365 -3.58 32.85 26.16
CA PHE A 365 -4.09 33.53 24.97
C PHE A 365 -4.12 32.66 23.69
N SER A 366 -4.31 31.35 23.82
CA SER A 366 -4.60 30.50 22.65
C SER A 366 -5.91 30.93 21.98
N LYS A 367 -6.02 30.84 20.65
CA LYS A 367 -7.22 31.26 19.90
C LYS A 367 -8.53 30.55 20.30
N TYR A 368 -8.45 29.39 20.98
CA TYR A 368 -9.62 28.63 21.46
C TYR A 368 -10.21 29.14 22.77
N ASN A 369 -9.41 29.88 23.53
CA ASN A 369 -9.88 30.51 24.76
C ASN A 369 -10.67 31.80 24.44
N PHE A 370 -10.86 32.12 23.16
CA PHE A 370 -11.66 33.23 22.69
C PHE A 370 -13.07 32.77 22.35
N THR A 371 -14.08 33.50 22.80
CA THR A 371 -15.48 33.26 22.46
C THR A 371 -15.91 34.24 21.37
N PHE A 372 -16.36 33.74 20.23
CA PHE A 372 -16.78 34.57 19.10
C PHE A 372 -18.28 34.84 19.13
N SER A 373 -18.69 36.02 18.68
CA SER A 373 -20.11 36.30 18.42
C SER A 373 -20.60 35.52 17.20
N ASN A 374 -21.90 35.17 17.15
CA ASN A 374 -22.50 34.40 16.05
C ASN A 374 -22.32 35.06 14.66
N ASP A 375 -22.21 36.40 14.63
CA ASP A 375 -22.00 37.21 13.43
C ASP A 375 -20.52 37.55 13.18
N PHE A 376 -19.61 37.02 14.00
CA PHE A 376 -18.18 37.30 13.97
C PHE A 376 -17.82 38.80 14.08
N SER A 377 -18.71 39.65 14.60
CA SER A 377 -18.46 41.09 14.79
C SER A 377 -17.47 41.38 15.93
N TYR A 378 -17.40 40.52 16.94
CA TYR A 378 -16.43 40.61 18.03
C TYR A 378 -16.03 39.24 18.58
N CYS A 379 -14.94 39.20 19.33
CA CYS A 379 -14.59 38.05 20.16
C CYS A 379 -14.20 38.49 21.57
N THR A 380 -14.52 37.67 22.57
CA THR A 380 -14.12 37.86 23.96
C THR A 380 -12.84 37.10 24.19
N CYS A 381 -11.78 37.77 24.64
CA CYS A 381 -10.51 37.14 24.96
C CYS A 381 -10.57 36.41 26.32
N PRO A 382 -9.57 35.57 26.65
CA PRO A 382 -9.53 34.77 27.88
C PRO A 382 -9.48 35.59 29.16
N ASN A 383 -9.12 36.88 29.06
CA ASN A 383 -9.12 37.85 30.15
C ASN A 383 -10.43 38.67 30.21
N ASN A 384 -11.51 38.16 29.60
CA ASN A 384 -12.83 38.80 29.51
C ASN A 384 -12.85 40.18 28.84
N GLN A 385 -11.87 40.49 27.98
CA GLN A 385 -11.88 41.73 27.19
C GLN A 385 -12.53 41.50 25.81
N LYS A 386 -13.33 42.45 25.35
CA LYS A 386 -14.00 42.41 24.05
C LYS A 386 -13.09 42.99 22.97
N LEU A 387 -12.75 42.19 21.96
CA LEU A 387 -12.02 42.62 20.76
C LEU A 387 -12.99 42.74 19.59
N THR A 388 -12.99 43.87 18.91
CA THR A 388 -13.85 44.11 17.74
C THR A 388 -13.14 43.74 16.44
N LYS A 389 -13.90 43.19 15.49
CA LYS A 389 -13.38 42.90 14.15
C LYS A 389 -12.98 44.21 13.46
N HIS A 390 -11.70 44.33 13.09
CA HIS A 390 -11.17 45.54 12.44
C HIS A 390 -10.74 45.32 10.99
N ASN A 391 -10.43 44.08 10.59
CA ASN A 391 -10.05 43.78 9.22
C ASN A 391 -10.57 42.39 8.79
N THR A 392 -10.77 42.21 7.48
CA THR A 392 -11.08 40.92 6.85
C THR A 392 -10.20 40.76 5.63
N GLN A 393 -9.36 39.72 5.60
CA GLN A 393 -8.66 39.32 4.37
C GLN A 393 -9.40 38.14 3.74
N ILE A 394 -9.46 38.12 2.42
CA ILE A 394 -10.02 37.01 1.65
C ILE A 394 -8.85 36.45 0.83
N THR A 395 -8.56 35.16 0.99
CA THR A 395 -7.56 34.48 0.16
C THR A 395 -8.16 34.15 -1.21
N ASP A 396 -7.31 33.90 -2.22
CA ASP A 396 -7.74 33.52 -3.57
C ASP A 396 -8.61 32.25 -3.62
N LYS A 397 -8.61 31.46 -2.54
CA LYS A 397 -9.43 30.25 -2.35
C LYS A 397 -10.77 30.52 -1.65
N GLY A 398 -11.13 31.79 -1.40
CA GLY A 398 -12.39 32.19 -0.77
C GLY A 398 -12.39 32.11 0.77
N THR A 399 -11.27 31.76 1.41
CA THR A 399 -11.17 31.73 2.87
C THR A 399 -11.16 33.14 3.42
N LYS A 400 -12.07 33.45 4.35
CA LYS A 400 -12.14 34.75 5.05
C LYS A 400 -11.38 34.68 6.38
N THR A 401 -10.31 35.45 6.49
CA THR A 401 -9.55 35.65 7.73
C THR A 401 -9.99 36.94 8.39
N PHE A 402 -10.55 36.85 9.61
CA PHE A 402 -10.98 37.99 10.40
C PHE A 402 -9.91 38.40 11.41
N TYR A 403 -9.61 39.69 11.49
CA TYR A 403 -8.67 40.25 12.45
C TYR A 403 -9.42 41.03 13.53
N TYR A 404 -9.12 40.74 14.78
CA TYR A 404 -9.73 41.36 15.96
C TYR A 404 -8.67 42.13 16.73
N ALA A 405 -9.00 43.36 17.12
CA ALA A 405 -8.14 44.20 17.93
C ALA A 405 -8.96 44.92 19.01
N ASP A 406 -8.29 45.33 20.08
CA ASP A 406 -8.87 46.24 21.05
C ASP A 406 -9.02 47.61 20.39
N SER A 407 -10.21 48.19 20.50
CA SER A 407 -10.58 49.52 20.01
C SER A 407 -9.72 50.67 20.57
N TYR A 408 -8.80 50.40 21.51
CA TYR A 408 -7.98 51.40 22.21
C TYR A 408 -6.49 51.52 21.80
N LYS A 409 -6.07 51.02 20.63
CA LYS A 409 -4.73 51.35 20.08
C LYS A 409 -4.76 51.62 18.58
N THR A 410 -5.00 52.87 18.22
CA THR A 410 -4.42 53.52 17.03
C THR A 410 -2.94 53.82 17.25
#